data_AF-A0A3P4AQ63-F1
#
_entry.id   AF-A0A3P4AQ63-F1
#
_cell.length_a   1.000
_cell.length_b   1.000
_cell.length_c   1.000
_cell.angle_alpha   90.00
_cell.angle_beta   90.00
_cell.angle_gamma   90.00
#
_symmetry.space_group_name_H-M   'P 1'
#
loop_
_entity.id
_entity.type
_entity.pdbx_description
1 polymer ?
#
loop_
_entity_poly.entity_id
_entity_poly.type
_entity_poly.pdbx_seq_one_letter_code
_entity_poly.pdbx_strand_id
1 'polypeptide(L)' 'MEAIGFVTANAWDALGAAAFGFKVFWVNRAGQPEEAWEPPPHRVVRGLEALLEP' A
#
# COMPACT_ATOMS: atom_id res chain seq x y z
N MET A 1 -18.58 -2.04 -11.91
CA MET A 1 -17.14 -2.24 -12.07
C MET A 1 -16.57 -2.42 -10.67
N GLU A 2 -15.95 -3.57 -10.40
CA GLU A 2 -15.40 -3.85 -9.07
C GLU A 2 -14.07 -3.11 -8.89
N ALA A 3 -13.87 -2.49 -7.72
CA ALA A 3 -12.63 -1.81 -7.36
C ALA A 3 -11.80 -2.74 -6.47
N ILE A 4 -10.54 -3.00 -6.86
CA ILE A 4 -9.63 -3.89 -6.13
C ILE A 4 -8.69 -3.06 -5.26
N GLY A 5 -8.64 -3.39 -3.97
CA GLY A 5 -7.60 -2.92 -3.05
C GLY A 5 -6.47 -3.94 -2.96
N PHE A 6 -5.24 -3.55 -3.31
CA PHE A 6 -4.06 -4.40 -3.22
C PHE A 6 -3.37 -4.16 -1.87
N VAL A 7 -3.21 -5.21 -1.05
CA VAL A 7 -2.67 -5.11 0.31
C VAL A 7 -1.39 -5.93 0.42
N THR A 8 -0.29 -5.31 0.81
CA THR A 8 1.00 -5.99 0.96
C THR A 8 1.85 -5.38 2.06
N ALA A 9 2.71 -6.18 2.68
CA ALA A 9 3.69 -5.69 3.67
C ALA A 9 5.05 -5.35 3.04
N ASN A 10 5.28 -5.77 1.78
CA ASN A 10 6.55 -5.59 1.10
C ASN A 10 6.53 -4.29 0.29
N ALA A 11 7.55 -3.44 0.47
CA ALA A 11 7.62 -2.14 -0.22
C ALA A 11 7.72 -2.29 -1.75
N TRP A 12 8.51 -3.25 -2.23
CA TRP A 12 8.69 -3.49 -3.67
C TRP A 12 7.40 -3.95 -4.38
N ASP A 13 6.57 -4.72 -3.67
CA ASP A 13 5.29 -5.21 -4.18
C ASP A 13 4.24 -4.08 -4.19
N ALA A 14 4.26 -3.23 -3.15
CA ALA A 14 3.41 -2.04 -3.10
C ALA A 14 3.72 -1.09 -4.27
N LEU A 15 5.01 -0.86 -4.55
CA LEU A 15 5.46 -0.05 -5.68
C LEU A 15 5.01 -0.66 -7.02
N GLY A 16 5.21 -1.97 -7.22
CA GLY A 16 4.78 -2.64 -8.45
C GLY A 16 3.27 -2.55 -8.68
N ALA A 17 2.46 -2.78 -7.64
CA ALA A 17 1.01 -2.68 -7.72
C ALA A 17 0.53 -1.23 -7.95
N ALA A 18 1.23 -0.23 -7.40
CA ALA A 18 0.91 1.18 -7.59
C ALA A 18 1.21 1.60 -9.03
N ALA A 19 2.36 1.19 -9.56
CA ALA A 19 2.74 1.40 -10.96
C ALA A 19 1.79 0.72 -11.95
N PHE A 20 1.22 -0.44 -11.59
CA PHE A 20 0.18 -1.11 -12.39
C PHE A 20 -1.15 -0.34 -12.40
N GLY A 21 -1.46 0.41 -11.34
CA GLY A 21 -2.69 1.20 -11.22
C GLY A 21 -3.71 0.67 -10.21
N PHE A 22 -3.32 -0.21 -9.29
CA PHE A 22 -4.20 -0.62 -8.19
C PHE A 22 -4.31 0.46 -7.11
N LYS A 23 -5.40 0.40 -6.32
CA LYS A 23 -5.47 1.11 -5.04
C LYS A 23 -4.65 0.33 -4.01
N VAL A 24 -3.43 0.78 -3.73
CA VAL A 24 -2.47 0.04 -2.89
C VAL A 24 -2.49 0.46 -1.42
N PHE A 25 -2.45 -0.51 -0.52
CA PHE A 25 -2.28 -0.31 0.92
C PHE A 25 -1.00 -1.02 1.38
N TRP A 26 0.03 -0.24 1.75
CA TRP A 26 1.28 -0.77 2.27
C TRP A 26 1.21 -0.94 3.80
N VAL A 27 1.26 -2.18 4.28
CA VAL A 27 1.22 -2.51 5.71
C VAL A 27 2.64 -2.52 6.29
N ASN A 28 3.18 -1.34 6.53
CA ASN A 28 4.52 -1.11 7.07
C ASN A 28 4.56 -1.23 8.60
N ARG A 29 4.46 -2.46 9.11
CA ARG A 29 4.51 -2.72 10.57
C ARG A 29 5.84 -2.27 11.20
N ALA A 30 6.94 -2.47 10.48
CA ALA A 30 8.28 -2.20 10.97
C ALA A 30 8.70 -0.73 10.90
N GLY A 31 7.93 0.14 10.22
CA GLY A 31 8.30 1.54 10.05
C GLY A 31 9.51 1.75 9.17
N GLN A 32 9.63 0.93 8.13
CA GLN A 32 10.67 1.12 7.12
C GLN A 32 10.51 2.50 6.48
N PRO A 33 11.62 3.14 6.09
CA PRO A 33 11.57 4.41 5.39
C PRO A 33 10.77 4.26 4.09
N GLU A 34 10.00 5.29 3.76
CA GLU A 34 9.39 5.40 2.43
C GLU A 34 10.49 5.58 1.39
N GLU A 35 10.44 4.78 0.31
CA GLU A 35 11.29 4.99 -0.86
C GLU A 35 10.66 6.07 -1.75
N ALA A 36 11.40 6.61 -2.72
CA ALA A 36 10.85 7.55 -3.69
C ALA A 36 9.85 6.81 -4.62
N TRP A 37 8.56 6.92 -4.31
CA TRP A 37 7.48 6.19 -4.98
C TRP A 37 6.75 7.06 -6.01
N GLU A 38 6.65 6.57 -7.24
CA GLU A 38 5.84 7.19 -8.29
C GLU A 38 5.04 6.13 -9.06
N PRO A 39 3.69 6.10 -8.95
CA PRO A 39 2.87 6.83 -7.98
C PRO A 39 3.01 6.25 -6.54
N PRO A 40 2.76 7.04 -5.49
CA PRO A 40 2.71 6.51 -4.13
C PRO A 40 1.50 5.58 -3.97
N PRO A 41 1.54 4.61 -3.04
CA PRO A 41 0.38 3.82 -2.69
C PRO A 41 -0.67 4.71 -2.04
N HIS A 42 -1.90 4.22 -2.06
CA HIS A 42 -3.05 4.95 -1.56
C HIS A 42 -2.98 5.19 -0.05
N ARG A 43 -2.44 4.25 0.72
CA ARG A 43 -2.22 4.43 2.16
C ARG A 43 -1.08 3.57 2.69
N VAL A 44 -0.33 4.11 3.63
CA VAL A 44 0.65 3.37 4.44
C VAL A 44 0.06 3.19 5.83
N VAL A 45 -0.01 1.95 6.31
CA VAL A 45 -0.63 1.60 7.60
C VAL A 45 0.30 0.74 8.45
N ARG A 46 0.13 0.78 9.78
CA ARG A 46 0.94 -0.01 10.73
C ARG A 46 0.36 -1.39 11.08
N GLY A 47 -0.87 -1.68 10.65
CA GLY A 47 -1.60 -2.91 10.95
C GLY A 47 -2.77 -3.11 9.98
N LEU A 48 -3.40 -4.28 10.01
CA LEU A 48 -4.54 -4.58 9.13
C LEU A 48 -5.83 -3.94 9.63
N GLU A 49 -5.93 -3.73 10.94
CA GLU A 49 -7.07 -3.14 11.62
C GLU A 49 -7.33 -1.73 11.09
N ALA A 50 -6.25 -0.99 10.81
CA ALA A 50 -6.33 0.33 10.21
C ALA A 50 -7.09 0.32 8.88
N LEU A 51 -7.09 -0.77 8.09
CA LEU A 51 -7.81 -0.87 6.82
C LEU A 51 -9.33 -0.76 6.95
N LEU A 52 -9.87 -0.97 8.14
CA LEU A 52 -11.30 -0.81 8.44
C LEU A 52 -11.66 0.66 8.69
N GLU A 53 -10.67 1.51 8.94
CA GLU A 53 -10.87 2.94 9.16
C GLU A 53 -11.09 3.67 7.83
N PRO A 54 -12.07 4.60 7.79
CA PRO A 54 -12.44 5.34 6.58
C PRO A 54 -11.29 6.16 5.99
#